data_AF-A0A7S4F1S6-F1
#
_entry.id   AF-A0A7S4F1S6-F1
#
_cell.length_a   1.000
_cell.length_b   1.000
_cell.length_c   1.000
_cell.angle_alpha   90.00
_cell.angle_beta   90.00
_cell.angle_gamma   90.00
#
_symmetry.space_group_name_H-M   'P 1'
#
loop_
_entity.id
_entity.type
_entity.pdbx_description
1 polymer ?
#
loop_
_entity_poly.entity_id
_entity_poly.type
_entity_poly.pdbx_seq_one_letter_code
_entity_poly.pdbx_strand_id
1 'polypeptide(L)'
;LELIQEQSDIASKEMSLEKALDKMLGEWRPVEFDCMEYRDTGTYILRALDDIQGLFDDHIVKTQAMRGSPFVKPFESRMREWETKLISMQEIIDEWLKCQSVWLYLEPIFSSEDIMRQMPQEAKRFTQVDRMWRKTMSRTAAKPNVLQATAEEGMHKSFQEANRLLEQIQQGLNDYLEKKRLSFARLFFLSNDELLQILSETKDPLRVQPHLKKCFEGISSLDFDEAKIISAMYSVEGERVPFNEKIDPNAANGMVEKWMLQVEFAMKACLAKLTRAANADYTTKARTQWVLDWPGMVVLAVDQLFWTAETEVALDANGLAGL
;
A
#
# COMPACT_ATOMS: atom_id res chain seq x y z
N LEU A 1 -54.19 -24.87 43.41
CA LEU A 1 -54.41 -24.19 42.11
C LEU A 1 -53.31 -23.17 41.85
N GLU A 2 -53.06 -22.23 42.77
CA GLU A 2 -51.96 -21.24 42.64
C GLU A 2 -50.57 -21.87 42.45
N LEU A 3 -50.20 -22.89 43.25
CA LEU A 3 -48.93 -23.58 43.09
C LEU A 3 -48.77 -24.25 41.70
N ILE A 4 -49.86 -24.78 41.14
CA ILE A 4 -49.85 -25.42 39.81
C ILE A 4 -49.69 -24.35 38.74
N GLN A 5 -50.33 -23.19 38.91
CA GLN A 5 -50.20 -22.05 38.01
C GLN A 5 -48.76 -21.52 37.99
N GLU A 6 -48.16 -21.33 39.17
CA GLU A 6 -46.77 -20.87 39.31
C GLU A 6 -45.77 -21.83 38.64
N GLN A 7 -45.90 -23.13 38.87
CA GLN A 7 -45.05 -24.14 38.22
C GLN A 7 -45.26 -24.19 36.70
N SER A 8 -46.50 -24.04 36.25
CA SER A 8 -46.84 -23.96 34.82
C SER A 8 -46.21 -22.73 34.16
N ASP A 9 -46.21 -21.59 34.84
CA ASP A 9 -45.62 -20.34 34.32
C ASP A 9 -44.09 -20.41 34.27
N ILE A 10 -43.45 -21.03 35.27
CA ILE A 10 -42.00 -21.30 35.27
C ILE A 10 -41.65 -22.20 34.08
N ALA A 11 -42.30 -23.36 33.96
CA ALA A 11 -42.05 -24.32 32.88
C ALA A 11 -42.27 -23.71 31.49
N SER A 12 -43.28 -22.85 31.34
CA SER A 12 -43.55 -22.16 30.07
C SER A 12 -42.43 -21.18 29.69
N LYS A 13 -41.86 -20.47 30.67
CA LYS A 13 -40.74 -19.53 30.45
C LYS A 13 -39.43 -20.27 30.18
N GLU A 14 -39.15 -21.35 30.89
CA GLU A 14 -38.00 -22.23 30.65
C GLU A 14 -38.03 -22.81 29.23
N MET A 15 -39.17 -23.38 28.82
CA MET A 15 -39.35 -23.92 27.47
C MET A 15 -39.19 -22.85 26.38
N SER A 16 -39.66 -21.62 26.62
CA SER A 16 -39.51 -20.52 25.66
C SER A 16 -38.03 -20.17 25.42
N LEU A 17 -37.25 -20.10 26.49
CA LEU A 17 -35.81 -19.84 26.42
C LEU A 17 -35.07 -21.00 25.75
N GLU A 18 -35.39 -22.24 26.09
CA GLU A 18 -34.77 -23.41 25.46
C GLU A 18 -35.06 -23.47 23.95
N LYS A 19 -36.31 -23.20 23.53
CA LYS A 19 -36.67 -23.09 22.11
C LYS A 19 -35.94 -21.96 21.41
N ALA A 20 -35.70 -20.84 22.08
CA ALA A 20 -34.93 -19.74 21.52
C ALA A 20 -33.46 -20.14 21.29
N LEU A 21 -32.85 -20.86 22.24
CA LEU A 21 -31.50 -21.41 22.09
C LEU A 21 -31.42 -22.43 20.93
N ASP A 22 -32.38 -23.36 20.86
CA ASP A 22 -32.45 -24.35 19.77
C ASP A 22 -32.61 -23.69 18.40
N LYS A 23 -33.41 -22.62 18.33
CA LYS A 23 -33.59 -21.82 17.12
C LYS A 23 -32.27 -21.17 16.69
N MET A 24 -31.57 -20.48 17.59
CA MET A 24 -30.26 -19.88 17.28
C MET A 24 -29.27 -20.93 16.78
N LEU A 25 -29.18 -22.09 17.46
CA LEU A 25 -28.34 -23.20 17.03
C LEU A 25 -28.71 -23.72 15.64
N GLY A 26 -30.01 -23.79 15.32
CA GLY A 26 -30.52 -24.20 14.02
C GLY A 26 -30.16 -23.22 12.91
N GLU A 27 -30.22 -21.92 13.20
CA GLU A 27 -29.89 -20.84 12.25
C GLU A 27 -28.41 -20.82 11.88
N TRP A 28 -27.49 -21.23 12.77
CA TRP A 28 -26.06 -21.33 12.47
C TRP A 28 -25.66 -22.56 11.65
N ARG A 29 -26.50 -23.61 11.58
CA ARG A 29 -26.19 -24.84 10.84
C ARG A 29 -25.96 -24.64 9.35
N PRO A 30 -26.79 -23.87 8.61
CA PRO A 30 -26.59 -23.64 7.19
C PRO A 30 -25.61 -22.49 6.87
N VAL A 31 -25.05 -21.82 7.88
CA VAL A 31 -24.19 -20.65 7.65
C VAL A 31 -22.83 -21.10 7.14
N GLU A 32 -22.48 -20.62 5.96
CA GLU A 32 -21.25 -20.94 5.24
C GLU A 32 -20.49 -19.65 4.89
N PHE A 33 -19.17 -19.73 4.92
CA PHE A 33 -18.30 -18.69 4.41
C PHE A 33 -18.35 -18.63 2.88
N ASP A 34 -18.55 -17.42 2.34
CA ASP A 34 -18.36 -17.18 0.91
C ASP A 34 -16.86 -17.07 0.61
N CYS A 35 -16.29 -18.13 0.02
CA CYS A 35 -14.89 -18.21 -0.36
C CYS A 35 -14.73 -17.92 -1.86
N MET A 36 -14.02 -16.85 -2.20
CA MET A 36 -13.75 -16.43 -3.58
C MET A 36 -12.29 -16.70 -3.94
N GLU A 37 -12.03 -17.22 -5.14
CA GLU A 37 -10.67 -17.34 -5.68
C GLU A 37 -10.00 -15.97 -5.80
N TYR A 38 -8.78 -15.85 -5.27
CA TYR A 38 -8.01 -14.62 -5.29
C TYR A 38 -7.04 -14.58 -6.48
N ARG A 39 -7.46 -13.91 -7.57
CA ARG A 39 -6.69 -13.78 -8.81
C ARG A 39 -6.22 -15.17 -9.31
N ASP A 40 -5.08 -15.23 -10.01
CA ASP A 40 -4.46 -16.47 -10.49
C ASP A 40 -3.45 -17.07 -9.47
N THR A 41 -3.59 -16.74 -8.18
CA THR A 41 -2.60 -17.13 -7.17
C THR A 41 -2.81 -18.54 -6.61
N GLY A 42 -3.94 -19.17 -6.92
CA GLY A 42 -4.31 -20.49 -6.39
C GLY A 42 -4.72 -20.50 -4.92
N THR A 43 -5.18 -19.37 -4.38
CA THR A 43 -5.77 -19.28 -3.02
C THR A 43 -7.13 -18.61 -3.03
N TYR A 44 -7.79 -18.56 -1.87
CA TYR A 44 -9.11 -18.00 -1.68
C TYR A 44 -9.07 -16.85 -0.66
N ILE A 45 -10.09 -15.98 -0.70
CA ILE A 45 -10.39 -14.96 0.30
C ILE A 45 -11.84 -15.07 0.74
N LEU A 46 -12.15 -14.61 1.95
CA LEU A 46 -13.52 -14.48 2.45
C LEU A 46 -14.17 -13.21 1.89
N ARG A 47 -15.43 -13.32 1.47
CA ARG A 47 -16.27 -12.21 1.01
C ARG A 47 -17.60 -12.18 1.78
N ALA A 48 -18.29 -11.04 1.74
CA ALA A 48 -19.70 -10.90 2.13
C ALA A 48 -20.02 -11.46 3.53
N LEU A 49 -19.27 -11.04 4.54
CA LEU A 49 -19.46 -11.48 5.93
C LEU A 49 -20.48 -10.63 6.71
N ASP A 50 -21.12 -9.64 6.08
CA ASP A 50 -22.05 -8.72 6.76
C ASP A 50 -23.21 -9.46 7.42
N ASP A 51 -23.76 -10.48 6.74
CA ASP A 51 -24.83 -11.32 7.28
C ASP A 51 -24.35 -12.16 8.47
N ILE A 52 -23.12 -12.66 8.41
CA ILE A 52 -22.50 -13.43 9.50
C ILE A 52 -22.26 -12.54 10.72
N GLN A 53 -21.76 -11.32 10.51
CA GLN A 53 -21.55 -10.34 11.57
C GLN A 53 -22.89 -9.90 12.19
N GLY A 54 -23.91 -9.62 11.37
CA GLY A 54 -25.26 -9.33 11.86
C GLY A 54 -25.85 -10.47 12.69
N LEU A 55 -25.57 -11.72 12.31
CA LEU A 55 -25.99 -12.88 13.09
C LEU A 55 -25.26 -13.00 14.43
N PHE A 56 -23.96 -12.68 14.48
CA PHE A 56 -23.23 -12.60 15.75
C PHE A 56 -23.81 -11.53 16.67
N ASP A 57 -23.99 -10.31 16.18
CA ASP A 57 -24.50 -9.19 16.98
C ASP A 57 -25.85 -9.52 17.62
N ASP A 58 -26.78 -10.07 16.83
CA ASP A 58 -28.10 -10.47 17.31
C ASP A 58 -28.03 -11.65 18.29
N HIS A 59 -27.29 -12.72 17.96
CA HIS A 59 -27.27 -13.92 18.78
C HIS A 59 -26.46 -13.76 20.06
N ILE A 60 -25.42 -12.93 20.08
CA ILE A 60 -24.66 -12.61 21.30
C ILE A 60 -25.55 -11.82 22.27
N VAL A 61 -26.23 -10.77 21.80
CA VAL A 61 -27.14 -9.96 22.63
C VAL A 61 -28.29 -10.80 23.18
N LYS A 62 -28.93 -11.63 22.33
CA LYS A 62 -29.98 -12.55 22.76
C LYS A 62 -29.49 -13.54 23.80
N THR A 63 -28.32 -14.14 23.58
CA THR A 63 -27.73 -15.11 24.50
C THR A 63 -27.44 -14.48 25.87
N GLN A 64 -26.90 -13.27 25.90
CA GLN A 64 -26.64 -12.52 27.14
C GLN A 64 -27.92 -12.15 27.88
N ALA A 65 -28.95 -11.68 27.16
CA ALA A 65 -30.26 -11.37 27.74
C ALA A 65 -30.93 -12.62 28.35
N MET A 66 -30.87 -13.76 27.65
CA MET A 66 -31.38 -15.04 28.13
C MET A 66 -30.62 -15.54 29.37
N ARG A 67 -29.30 -15.33 29.44
CA ARG A 67 -28.48 -15.67 30.61
C ARG A 67 -28.83 -14.84 31.85
N GLY A 68 -29.29 -13.60 31.68
CA GLY A 68 -29.78 -12.76 32.77
C GLY A 68 -31.14 -13.18 33.35
N SER A 69 -31.83 -14.13 32.70
CA SER A 69 -33.15 -14.58 33.14
C SER A 69 -33.09 -15.50 34.36
N PRO A 70 -33.98 -15.34 35.36
CA PRO A 70 -34.05 -16.26 36.50
C PRO A 70 -34.46 -17.69 36.12
N PHE A 71 -35.03 -17.88 34.93
CA PHE A 71 -35.48 -19.17 34.39
C PHE A 71 -34.39 -19.93 33.60
N VAL A 72 -33.14 -19.44 33.57
CA VAL A 72 -32.05 -20.09 32.80
C VAL A 72 -31.43 -21.30 33.50
N LYS A 73 -31.63 -21.43 34.82
CA LYS A 73 -30.94 -22.41 35.68
C LYS A 73 -30.91 -23.85 35.13
N PRO A 74 -31.99 -24.42 34.57
CA PRO A 74 -31.98 -25.82 34.13
C PRO A 74 -31.04 -26.11 32.95
N PHE A 75 -30.72 -25.11 32.12
CA PHE A 75 -29.90 -25.25 30.92
C PHE A 75 -28.76 -24.21 30.86
N GLU A 76 -28.37 -23.67 32.02
CA GLU A 76 -27.35 -22.62 32.13
C GLU A 76 -25.99 -23.06 31.57
N SER A 77 -25.58 -24.32 31.80
CA SER A 77 -24.33 -24.86 31.23
C SER A 77 -24.32 -24.76 29.71
N ARG A 78 -25.42 -25.21 29.09
CA ARG A 78 -25.59 -25.21 27.63
C ARG A 78 -25.58 -23.79 27.07
N MET A 79 -26.21 -22.84 27.77
CA MET A 79 -26.17 -21.41 27.41
C MET A 79 -24.77 -20.82 27.49
N ARG A 80 -24.01 -21.12 28.56
CA ARG A 80 -22.64 -20.65 28.72
C ARG A 80 -21.71 -21.23 27.66
N GLU A 81 -21.84 -22.52 27.34
CA GLU A 81 -21.09 -23.17 26.27
C GLU A 81 -21.39 -22.52 24.92
N TRP A 82 -22.65 -22.21 24.65
CA TRP A 82 -23.06 -21.52 23.42
C TRP A 82 -22.53 -20.09 23.35
N GLU A 83 -22.65 -19.32 24.44
CA GLU A 83 -22.09 -17.96 24.54
C GLU A 83 -20.58 -17.97 24.30
N THR A 84 -19.85 -18.87 24.98
CA THR A 84 -18.41 -19.03 24.82
C THR A 84 -18.05 -19.36 23.37
N LYS A 85 -18.84 -20.23 22.73
CA LYS A 85 -18.64 -20.59 21.33
C LYS A 85 -18.87 -19.40 20.40
N LEU A 86 -19.96 -18.65 20.56
CA LEU A 86 -20.25 -17.46 19.75
C LEU A 86 -19.15 -16.41 19.85
N ILE A 87 -18.72 -16.08 21.07
CA ILE A 87 -17.66 -15.11 21.32
C ILE A 87 -16.34 -15.58 20.69
N SER A 88 -15.96 -16.83 20.93
CA SER A 88 -14.73 -17.39 20.36
C SER A 88 -14.73 -17.40 18.83
N MET A 89 -15.89 -17.63 18.21
CA MET A 89 -16.03 -17.60 16.76
C MET A 89 -15.89 -16.18 16.20
N GLN A 90 -16.49 -15.19 16.88
CA GLN A 90 -16.36 -13.77 16.52
C GLN A 90 -14.90 -13.32 16.60
N GLU A 91 -14.22 -13.61 17.71
CA GLU A 91 -12.79 -13.29 17.89
C GLU A 91 -11.91 -13.90 16.79
N ILE A 92 -12.17 -15.15 16.40
CA ILE A 92 -11.45 -15.81 15.30
C ILE A 92 -11.68 -15.07 13.98
N ILE A 93 -12.92 -14.72 13.65
CA ILE A 93 -13.27 -14.07 12.39
C ILE A 93 -12.70 -12.66 12.32
N ASP A 94 -12.67 -11.93 13.44
CA ASP A 94 -12.09 -10.59 13.51
C ASP A 94 -10.57 -10.64 13.26
N GLU A 95 -9.85 -11.56 13.91
CA GLU A 95 -8.42 -11.78 13.66
C GLU A 95 -8.15 -12.27 12.22
N TRP A 96 -9.03 -13.12 11.68
CA TRP A 96 -8.94 -13.58 10.29
C TRP A 96 -9.10 -12.43 9.31
N LEU A 97 -10.09 -11.57 9.51
CA LEU A 97 -10.35 -10.41 8.66
C LEU A 97 -9.22 -9.37 8.73
N LYS A 98 -8.69 -9.13 9.93
CA LYS A 98 -7.49 -8.31 10.12
C LYS A 98 -6.32 -8.88 9.31
N CYS A 99 -6.11 -10.19 9.38
CA CYS A 99 -5.06 -10.88 8.63
C CYS A 99 -5.28 -10.76 7.11
N GLN A 100 -6.51 -10.97 6.64
CA GLN A 100 -6.86 -10.88 5.22
C GLN A 100 -6.56 -9.49 4.65
N SER A 101 -6.99 -8.44 5.36
CA SER A 101 -6.81 -7.06 4.92
C SER A 101 -5.33 -6.72 4.71
N VAL A 102 -4.48 -7.06 5.69
CA VAL A 102 -3.04 -6.79 5.61
C VAL A 102 -2.35 -7.72 4.62
N TRP A 103 -2.73 -8.99 4.56
CA TRP A 103 -2.17 -9.95 3.60
C TRP A 103 -2.45 -9.53 2.16
N LEU A 104 -3.67 -9.06 1.85
CA LEU A 104 -4.03 -8.57 0.50
C LEU A 104 -3.19 -7.39 0.04
N TYR A 105 -2.80 -6.51 0.97
CA TYR A 105 -1.90 -5.39 0.68
C TYR A 105 -0.45 -5.86 0.45
N LEU A 106 0.04 -6.77 1.29
CA LEU A 106 1.43 -7.22 1.25
C LEU A 106 1.73 -8.27 0.18
N GLU A 107 0.76 -9.09 -0.22
CA GLU A 107 0.92 -10.15 -1.22
C GLU A 107 1.48 -9.65 -2.56
N PRO A 108 0.93 -8.61 -3.21
CA PRO A 108 1.50 -8.13 -4.47
C PRO A 108 2.91 -7.54 -4.29
N ILE A 109 3.20 -6.97 -3.12
CA ILE A 109 4.51 -6.36 -2.81
C ILE A 109 5.58 -7.44 -2.65
N PHE A 110 5.31 -8.46 -1.85
CA PHE A 110 6.25 -9.55 -1.58
C PHE A 110 6.25 -10.64 -2.66
N SER A 111 5.41 -10.51 -3.68
CA SER A 111 5.54 -11.27 -4.94
C SER A 111 6.72 -10.79 -5.80
N SER A 112 7.21 -9.57 -5.58
CA SER A 112 8.41 -9.06 -6.27
C SER A 112 9.69 -9.68 -5.72
N GLU A 113 10.44 -10.38 -6.58
CA GLU A 113 11.76 -10.93 -6.24
C GLU A 113 12.74 -9.87 -5.74
N ASP A 114 12.67 -8.65 -6.29
CA ASP A 114 13.58 -7.56 -5.93
C ASP A 114 13.31 -7.07 -4.50
N ILE A 115 12.04 -6.92 -4.13
CA ILE A 115 11.64 -6.58 -2.76
C ILE A 115 12.04 -7.70 -1.78
N MET A 116 11.79 -8.97 -2.14
CA MET A 116 12.21 -10.10 -1.30
C MET A 116 13.72 -10.14 -1.07
N ARG A 117 14.53 -9.79 -2.07
CA ARG A 117 15.99 -9.72 -1.96
C ARG A 117 16.45 -8.56 -1.07
N GLN A 118 15.77 -7.42 -1.14
CA GLN A 118 16.10 -6.24 -0.33
C GLN A 118 15.61 -6.35 1.12
N MET A 119 14.56 -7.14 1.37
CA MET A 119 13.94 -7.34 2.69
C MET A 119 13.83 -8.84 3.07
N PRO A 120 14.96 -9.56 3.22
CA PRO A 120 14.94 -11.02 3.36
C PRO A 120 14.32 -11.50 4.68
N GLN A 121 14.40 -10.71 5.76
CA GLN A 121 13.80 -11.10 7.04
C GLN A 121 12.27 -11.01 6.97
N GLU A 122 11.75 -9.90 6.43
CA GLU A 122 10.33 -9.68 6.23
C GLU A 122 9.76 -10.66 5.21
N ALA A 123 10.47 -10.94 4.11
CA ALA A 123 10.06 -11.93 3.12
C ALA A 123 9.92 -13.34 3.73
N LYS A 124 10.84 -13.73 4.64
CA LYS A 124 10.75 -15.01 5.35
C LYS A 124 9.51 -15.07 6.26
N ARG A 125 9.21 -13.99 6.99
CA ARG A 125 8.00 -13.88 7.82
C ARG A 125 6.74 -13.92 6.95
N PHE A 126 6.73 -13.20 5.83
CA PHE A 126 5.60 -13.17 4.90
C PHE A 126 5.33 -14.57 4.33
N THR A 127 6.37 -15.30 3.91
CA THR A 127 6.24 -16.67 3.41
C THR A 127 5.64 -17.63 4.46
N GLN A 128 5.96 -17.42 5.75
CA GLN A 128 5.37 -18.20 6.83
C GLN A 128 3.87 -17.91 6.97
N VAL A 129 3.48 -16.63 6.95
CA VAL A 129 2.07 -16.21 7.02
C VAL A 129 1.31 -16.67 5.79
N ASP A 130 1.86 -16.49 4.58
CA ASP A 130 1.27 -16.90 3.32
C ASP A 130 1.00 -18.41 3.25
N ARG A 131 1.94 -19.24 3.74
CA ARG A 131 1.73 -20.69 3.83
C ARG A 131 0.59 -21.05 4.78
N MET A 132 0.53 -20.39 5.95
CA MET A 132 -0.56 -20.57 6.90
C MET A 132 -1.89 -20.17 6.26
N TRP A 133 -1.96 -18.98 5.66
CA TRP A 133 -3.13 -18.44 4.97
C TRP A 133 -3.66 -19.41 3.92
N ARG A 134 -2.82 -19.84 2.97
CA ARG A 134 -3.20 -20.74 1.89
C ARG A 134 -3.72 -22.09 2.40
N LYS A 135 -3.07 -22.65 3.43
CA LYS A 135 -3.50 -23.91 4.05
C LYS A 135 -4.88 -23.75 4.71
N THR A 136 -5.08 -22.67 5.45
CA THR A 136 -6.35 -22.38 6.12
C THR A 136 -7.45 -22.16 5.09
N MET A 137 -7.25 -21.27 4.13
CA MET A 137 -8.24 -20.96 3.10
C MET A 137 -8.61 -22.15 2.22
N SER A 138 -7.65 -23.02 1.86
CA SER A 138 -7.93 -24.24 1.10
C SER A 138 -8.85 -25.20 1.88
N ARG A 139 -8.65 -25.32 3.19
CA ARG A 139 -9.51 -26.16 4.05
C ARG A 139 -10.89 -25.56 4.24
N THR A 140 -10.97 -24.25 4.43
CA THR A 140 -12.23 -23.52 4.57
C THR A 140 -13.04 -23.57 3.29
N ALA A 141 -12.41 -23.40 2.12
CA ALA A 141 -13.09 -23.54 0.83
C ALA A 141 -13.64 -24.96 0.62
N ALA A 142 -12.96 -26.00 1.13
CA ALA A 142 -13.46 -27.38 1.07
C ALA A 142 -14.60 -27.68 2.06
N LYS A 143 -14.66 -26.96 3.18
CA LYS A 143 -15.69 -27.07 4.22
C LYS A 143 -16.08 -25.68 4.73
N PRO A 144 -16.95 -24.96 4.02
CA PRO A 144 -17.18 -23.53 4.26
C PRO A 144 -18.05 -23.26 5.49
N ASN A 145 -18.66 -24.28 6.09
CA ASN A 145 -19.51 -24.12 7.26
C ASN A 145 -18.79 -23.39 8.41
N VAL A 146 -19.35 -22.25 8.84
CA VAL A 146 -18.71 -21.35 9.80
C VAL A 146 -18.43 -22.07 11.12
N LEU A 147 -19.41 -22.83 11.64
CA LEU A 147 -19.26 -23.59 12.89
C LEU A 147 -18.14 -24.65 12.83
N GLN A 148 -17.90 -25.25 11.67
CA GLN A 148 -16.86 -26.28 11.50
C GLN A 148 -15.49 -25.64 11.26
N ALA A 149 -15.43 -24.59 10.44
CA ALA A 149 -14.19 -23.90 10.12
C ALA A 149 -13.57 -23.27 11.37
N THR A 150 -14.37 -22.58 12.20
CA THR A 150 -13.90 -21.95 13.44
C THR A 150 -13.67 -22.93 14.59
N ALA A 151 -14.12 -24.19 14.48
CA ALA A 151 -13.90 -25.22 15.50
C ALA A 151 -12.50 -25.86 15.40
N GLU A 152 -11.68 -25.46 14.43
CA GLU A 152 -10.33 -25.95 14.31
C GLU A 152 -9.44 -25.51 15.48
N GLU A 153 -8.81 -26.49 16.13
CA GLU A 153 -7.94 -26.22 17.27
C GLU A 153 -6.74 -25.35 16.89
N GLY A 154 -6.53 -24.28 17.65
CA GLY A 154 -5.41 -23.36 17.45
C GLY A 154 -5.59 -22.34 16.32
N MET A 155 -6.74 -22.29 15.66
CA MET A 155 -7.03 -21.30 14.61
C MET A 155 -6.89 -19.86 15.12
N HIS A 156 -7.49 -19.55 16.27
CA HIS A 156 -7.38 -18.24 16.90
C HIS A 156 -5.91 -17.81 17.12
N LYS A 157 -5.13 -18.66 17.79
CA LYS A 157 -3.69 -18.41 18.04
C LYS A 157 -2.88 -18.27 16.76
N SER A 158 -3.24 -19.01 15.71
CA SER A 158 -2.55 -18.96 14.42
C SER A 158 -2.77 -17.62 13.73
N PHE A 159 -4.00 -17.08 13.74
CA PHE A 159 -4.28 -15.76 13.20
C PHE A 159 -3.69 -14.64 14.04
N GLN A 160 -3.71 -14.74 15.37
CA GLN A 160 -3.03 -13.78 16.25
C GLN A 160 -1.53 -13.70 15.97
N GLU A 161 -0.85 -14.85 15.83
CA GLU A 161 0.58 -14.87 15.49
C GLU A 161 0.83 -14.35 14.08
N ALA A 162 -0.03 -14.67 13.11
CA ALA A 162 0.08 -14.12 11.77
C ALA A 162 -0.08 -12.60 11.75
N ASN A 163 -1.08 -12.05 12.44
CA ASN A 163 -1.26 -10.61 12.57
C ASN A 163 -0.05 -9.93 13.22
N ARG A 164 0.53 -10.53 14.27
CA ARG A 164 1.77 -10.04 14.89
C ARG A 164 2.94 -10.02 13.90
N LEU A 165 3.09 -11.06 13.08
CA LEU A 165 4.12 -11.11 12.04
C LEU A 165 3.86 -10.08 10.94
N LEU A 166 2.60 -9.90 10.52
CA LEU A 166 2.21 -8.92 9.52
C LEU A 166 2.46 -7.48 10.00
N GLU A 167 2.20 -7.16 11.26
CA GLU A 167 2.55 -5.86 11.86
C GLU A 167 4.06 -5.60 11.81
N GLN A 168 4.88 -6.60 12.13
CA GLN A 168 6.35 -6.49 12.02
C GLN A 168 6.80 -6.31 10.56
N ILE A 169 6.13 -6.96 9.61
CA ILE A 169 6.42 -6.81 8.18
C ILE A 169 6.06 -5.39 7.71
N GLN A 170 4.88 -4.87 8.11
CA GLN A 170 4.47 -3.51 7.77
C GLN A 170 5.44 -2.46 8.33
N GLN A 171 5.89 -2.64 9.58
CA GLN A 171 6.90 -1.75 10.16
C GLN A 171 8.22 -1.81 9.36
N GLY A 172 8.72 -3.02 9.07
CA GLY A 172 9.94 -3.19 8.28
C GLY A 172 9.82 -2.60 6.86
N LEU A 173 8.64 -2.68 6.24
CA LEU A 173 8.36 -2.07 4.95
C LEU A 173 8.40 -0.54 5.03
N ASN A 174 7.79 0.06 6.05
CA ASN A 174 7.84 1.50 6.26
C ASN A 174 9.27 1.99 6.50
N ASP A 175 10.05 1.29 7.33
CA ASP A 175 11.46 1.62 7.59
C ASP A 175 12.31 1.51 6.32
N TYR A 176 12.04 0.49 5.48
CA TYR A 176 12.68 0.33 4.19
C TYR A 176 12.37 1.49 3.22
N LEU A 177 11.10 1.87 3.09
CA LEU A 177 10.69 2.99 2.24
C LEU A 177 11.30 4.31 2.73
N GLU A 178 11.33 4.53 4.04
CA GLU A 178 11.92 5.73 4.62
C GLU A 178 13.44 5.81 4.35
N LYS A 179 14.15 4.68 4.45
CA LYS A 179 15.57 4.60 4.08
C LYS A 179 15.79 4.97 2.61
N LYS A 180 14.88 4.58 1.71
CA LYS A 180 14.94 4.97 0.29
C LYS A 180 14.71 6.46 0.11
N ARG A 181 13.74 7.04 0.82
CA ARG A 181 13.50 8.50 0.81
C ARG A 181 14.68 9.31 1.33
N LEU A 182 15.34 8.85 2.39
CA LEU A 182 16.56 9.47 2.90
C LEU A 182 17.74 9.39 1.92
N SER A 183 17.77 8.35 1.08
CA SER A 183 18.80 8.21 0.04
C SER A 183 18.56 9.15 -1.14
N PHE A 184 17.30 9.46 -1.46
CA PHE A 184 16.93 10.42 -2.50
C PHE A 184 15.67 11.20 -2.10
N ALA A 185 15.88 12.43 -1.59
CA ALA A 185 14.84 13.23 -0.95
C ALA A 185 13.63 13.55 -1.83
N ARG A 186 13.77 13.55 -3.17
CA ARG A 186 12.63 13.76 -4.08
C ARG A 186 11.59 12.62 -4.04
N LEU A 187 11.92 11.47 -3.44
CA LEU A 187 10.95 10.39 -3.19
C LEU A 187 9.96 10.73 -2.07
N PHE A 188 10.19 11.78 -1.26
CA PHE A 188 9.19 12.27 -0.31
C PHE A 188 7.93 12.83 -1.00
N PHE A 189 8.02 13.19 -2.28
CA PHE A 189 6.86 13.65 -3.07
C PHE A 189 5.97 12.51 -3.60
N LEU A 190 6.37 11.25 -3.38
CA LEU A 190 5.60 10.07 -3.77
C LEU A 190 4.88 9.45 -2.56
N SER A 191 3.66 8.98 -2.78
CA SER A 191 2.97 8.15 -1.79
C SER A 191 3.69 6.81 -1.60
N ASN A 192 3.35 6.06 -0.54
CA ASN A 192 3.92 4.73 -0.33
C ASN A 192 3.60 3.79 -1.51
N ASP A 193 2.37 3.82 -2.03
CA ASP A 193 1.96 2.98 -3.16
C ASP A 193 2.73 3.32 -4.43
N GLU A 194 2.93 4.61 -4.72
CA GLU A 194 3.72 5.06 -5.88
C GLU A 194 5.19 4.65 -5.75
N LEU A 195 5.75 4.78 -4.54
CA LEU A 195 7.12 4.36 -4.27
C LEU A 195 7.26 2.83 -4.40
N LEU A 196 6.27 2.06 -3.98
CA LEU A 196 6.28 0.60 -4.16
C LEU A 196 6.12 0.19 -5.62
N GLN A 197 5.33 0.90 -6.42
CA GLN A 197 5.22 0.65 -7.86
C GLN A 197 6.57 0.82 -8.57
N ILE A 198 7.36 1.85 -8.22
CA ILE A 198 8.69 2.03 -8.81
C ILE A 198 9.74 1.03 -8.27
N LEU A 199 9.58 0.55 -7.03
CA LEU A 199 10.53 -0.38 -6.40
C LEU A 199 10.21 -1.86 -6.65
N SER A 200 9.00 -2.20 -7.06
CA SER A 200 8.56 -3.60 -7.27
C SER A 200 8.98 -4.15 -8.63
N GLU A 201 9.14 -3.31 -9.66
CA GLU A 201 9.57 -3.70 -11.01
C GLU A 201 10.89 -3.01 -11.39
N THR A 202 11.95 -3.24 -10.60
CA THR A 202 13.24 -2.53 -10.82
C THR A 202 13.94 -2.89 -12.13
N LYS A 203 13.52 -3.99 -12.77
CA LYS A 203 13.99 -4.44 -14.10
C LYS A 203 13.44 -3.60 -15.25
N ASP A 204 12.38 -2.82 -15.03
CA ASP A 204 11.83 -1.92 -16.05
C ASP A 204 11.88 -0.44 -15.60
N PRO A 205 12.95 0.30 -15.93
CA PRO A 205 13.10 1.69 -15.54
C PRO A 205 12.02 2.61 -16.13
N LEU A 206 11.28 2.18 -17.15
CA LEU A 206 10.17 2.94 -17.74
C LEU A 206 9.02 3.17 -16.75
N ARG A 207 8.88 2.31 -15.72
CA ARG A 207 7.85 2.44 -14.68
C ARG A 207 7.95 3.72 -13.86
N VAL A 208 9.11 4.37 -13.84
CA VAL A 208 9.30 5.65 -13.15
C VAL A 208 8.63 6.81 -13.88
N GLN A 209 8.42 6.72 -15.20
CA GLN A 209 8.00 7.84 -16.06
C GLN A 209 6.73 8.55 -15.56
N PRO A 210 5.65 7.84 -15.16
CA PRO A 210 4.43 8.49 -14.67
C PRO A 210 4.64 9.28 -13.37
N HIS A 211 5.65 8.92 -12.58
CA HIS A 211 5.93 9.51 -11.27
C HIS A 211 7.00 10.60 -11.32
N LEU A 212 7.76 10.71 -12.43
CA LEU A 212 8.87 11.67 -12.56
C LEU A 212 8.46 13.12 -12.35
N LYS A 213 7.28 13.53 -12.85
CA LYS A 213 6.76 14.90 -12.69
C LYS A 213 6.61 15.32 -11.23
N LYS A 214 6.37 14.37 -10.31
CA LYS A 214 6.30 14.64 -8.87
C LYS A 214 7.69 14.78 -8.25
N CYS A 215 8.67 14.03 -8.76
CA CYS A 215 10.05 14.09 -8.27
C CYS A 215 10.84 15.27 -8.86
N PHE A 216 10.53 15.67 -10.09
CA PHE A 216 11.21 16.73 -10.84
C PHE A 216 10.19 17.65 -11.48
N GLU A 217 10.19 18.92 -11.06
CA GLU A 217 9.30 19.95 -11.61
C GLU A 217 9.59 20.24 -13.10
N GLY A 218 10.87 20.28 -13.48
CA GLY A 218 11.31 20.60 -14.84
C GLY A 218 11.49 19.41 -15.78
N ILE A 219 11.27 18.16 -15.31
CA ILE A 219 11.40 16.96 -16.13
C ILE A 219 10.05 16.27 -16.24
N SER A 220 9.47 16.29 -17.44
CA SER A 220 8.23 15.58 -17.75
C SER A 220 8.48 14.10 -18.01
N SER A 221 9.53 13.78 -18.77
CA SER A 221 9.93 12.41 -19.08
C SER A 221 11.42 12.31 -19.40
N LEU A 222 11.96 11.10 -19.33
CA LEU A 222 13.32 10.78 -19.76
C LEU A 222 13.31 10.11 -21.14
N ASP A 223 14.34 10.36 -21.93
CA ASP A 223 14.57 9.74 -23.24
C ASP A 223 15.36 8.44 -23.07
N PHE A 224 14.67 7.31 -23.17
CA PHE A 224 15.25 5.98 -23.07
C PHE A 224 15.50 5.41 -24.47
N ASP A 225 16.72 4.93 -24.73
CA ASP A 225 17.02 4.19 -25.96
C ASP A 225 16.52 2.72 -25.88
N GLU A 226 16.72 1.95 -26.97
CA GLU A 226 16.31 0.54 -27.04
C GLU A 226 16.94 -0.34 -25.95
N ALA A 227 18.10 0.05 -25.43
CA ALA A 227 18.79 -0.61 -24.32
C ALA A 227 18.34 -0.10 -22.94
N LYS A 228 17.31 0.76 -22.89
CA LYS A 228 16.82 1.45 -21.70
C LYS A 228 17.87 2.35 -21.04
N ILE A 229 18.82 2.85 -21.80
CA ILE A 229 19.81 3.84 -21.35
C ILE A 229 19.21 5.23 -21.54
N ILE A 230 19.35 6.08 -20.52
CA ILE A 230 18.84 7.44 -20.51
C ILE A 230 19.83 8.35 -21.25
N SER A 231 19.35 9.06 -22.28
CA SER A 231 20.18 9.92 -23.13
C SER A 231 19.82 11.41 -23.06
N ALA A 232 18.59 11.75 -22.69
CA ALA A 232 18.10 13.11 -22.60
C ALA A 232 16.92 13.21 -21.61
N MET A 233 16.51 14.45 -21.34
CA MET A 233 15.29 14.78 -20.61
C MET A 233 14.35 15.62 -21.48
N TYR A 234 13.05 15.49 -21.25
CA TYR A 234 12.00 16.27 -21.89
C TYR A 234 11.31 17.17 -20.88
N SER A 235 11.05 18.43 -21.28
CA SER A 235 10.17 19.35 -20.54
C SER A 235 8.69 19.02 -20.78
N VAL A 236 7.79 19.69 -20.07
CA VAL A 236 6.34 19.55 -20.29
C VAL A 236 5.89 20.13 -21.62
N GLU A 237 6.63 21.10 -22.16
CA GLU A 237 6.46 21.72 -23.47
C GLU A 237 7.07 20.90 -24.62
N GLY A 238 7.73 19.78 -24.31
CA GLY A 238 8.37 18.91 -25.29
C GLY A 238 9.79 19.33 -25.69
N GLU A 239 10.40 20.29 -25.00
CA GLU A 239 11.81 20.63 -25.22
C GLU A 239 12.70 19.45 -24.82
N ARG A 240 13.59 19.03 -25.72
CA ARG A 240 14.53 17.93 -25.50
C ARG A 240 15.91 18.47 -25.14
N VAL A 241 16.40 18.14 -23.94
CA VAL A 241 17.75 18.52 -23.49
C VAL A 241 18.62 17.26 -23.35
N PRO A 242 19.63 17.05 -24.21
CA PRO A 242 20.52 15.90 -24.11
C PRO A 242 21.41 15.99 -22.87
N PHE A 243 21.64 14.84 -22.22
CA PHE A 243 22.63 14.75 -21.15
C PHE A 243 24.05 14.74 -21.70
N ASN A 244 25.01 15.19 -20.89
CA ASN A 244 26.43 15.14 -21.24
C ASN A 244 26.95 13.69 -21.30
N GLU A 245 26.48 12.86 -20.38
CA GLU A 245 26.83 11.45 -20.26
C GLU A 245 25.53 10.64 -20.20
N LYS A 246 25.53 9.49 -20.86
CA LYS A 246 24.41 8.55 -20.81
C LYS A 246 24.36 7.86 -19.45
N ILE A 247 23.16 7.65 -18.93
CA ILE A 247 22.94 6.99 -17.64
C ILE A 247 22.31 5.63 -17.90
N ASP A 248 22.94 4.56 -17.41
CA ASP A 248 22.41 3.19 -17.50
C ASP A 248 21.74 2.79 -16.18
N PRO A 249 20.40 2.71 -16.12
CA PRO A 249 19.68 2.24 -14.93
C PRO A 249 20.02 0.80 -14.56
N ASN A 250 20.39 -0.06 -15.51
CA ASN A 250 20.69 -1.46 -15.23
C ASN A 250 21.97 -1.61 -14.40
N ALA A 251 22.93 -0.70 -14.58
CA ALA A 251 24.16 -0.65 -13.78
C ALA A 251 23.88 -0.39 -12.28
N ALA A 252 22.70 0.10 -11.93
CA ALA A 252 22.29 0.33 -10.54
C ALA A 252 21.80 -0.94 -9.82
N ASN A 253 21.76 -2.11 -10.47
CA ASN A 253 21.31 -3.39 -9.89
C ASN A 253 19.95 -3.28 -9.18
N GLY A 254 19.00 -2.59 -9.81
CA GLY A 254 17.64 -2.40 -9.28
C GLY A 254 17.50 -1.31 -8.21
N MET A 255 18.58 -0.57 -7.87
CA MET A 255 18.52 0.54 -6.92
C MET A 255 18.09 1.82 -7.62
N VAL A 256 16.78 2.08 -7.63
CA VAL A 256 16.18 3.25 -8.28
C VAL A 256 16.76 4.57 -7.79
N GLU A 257 17.01 4.66 -6.49
CA GLU A 257 17.58 5.86 -5.87
C GLU A 257 18.94 6.26 -6.44
N LYS A 258 19.76 5.30 -6.89
CA LYS A 258 21.11 5.56 -7.38
C LYS A 258 21.11 6.23 -8.75
N TRP A 259 20.37 5.68 -9.70
CA TRP A 259 20.34 6.24 -11.05
C TRP A 259 19.48 7.52 -11.09
N MET A 260 18.47 7.68 -10.23
CA MET A 260 17.74 8.95 -10.12
C MET A 260 18.62 10.09 -9.57
N LEU A 261 19.54 9.79 -8.64
CA LEU A 261 20.57 10.76 -8.22
C LEU A 261 21.51 11.14 -9.37
N GLN A 262 21.88 10.18 -10.22
CA GLN A 262 22.68 10.45 -11.41
C GLN A 262 21.94 11.36 -12.40
N VAL A 263 20.63 11.15 -12.59
CA VAL A 263 19.78 12.03 -13.41
C VAL A 263 19.77 13.45 -12.84
N GLU A 264 19.61 13.61 -11.52
CA GLU A 264 19.65 14.94 -10.91
C GLU A 264 21.00 15.65 -11.12
N PHE A 265 22.10 14.91 -10.95
CA PHE A 265 23.43 15.45 -11.18
C PHE A 265 23.64 15.82 -12.65
N ALA A 266 23.28 14.93 -13.58
CA ALA A 266 23.41 15.14 -15.02
C ALA A 266 22.57 16.32 -15.51
N MET A 267 21.34 16.49 -14.99
CA MET A 267 20.48 17.64 -15.25
C MET A 267 21.17 18.95 -14.88
N LYS A 268 21.71 19.06 -13.66
CA LYS A 268 22.41 20.28 -13.21
C LYS A 268 23.67 20.53 -14.03
N ALA A 269 24.44 19.48 -14.32
CA ALA A 269 25.67 19.58 -15.08
C ALA A 269 25.44 19.96 -16.55
N CYS A 270 24.41 19.42 -17.21
CA CYS A 270 24.09 19.75 -18.60
C CYS A 270 23.58 21.18 -18.72
N LEU A 271 22.67 21.61 -17.84
CA LEU A 271 22.18 22.99 -17.82
C LEU A 271 23.31 23.98 -17.56
N ALA A 272 24.18 23.73 -16.57
CA ALA A 272 25.32 24.61 -16.31
C ALA A 272 26.29 24.72 -17.50
N LYS A 273 26.50 23.62 -18.25
CA LYS A 273 27.34 23.62 -19.46
C LYS A 273 26.67 24.42 -20.57
N LEU A 274 25.38 24.18 -20.81
CA LEU A 274 24.59 24.88 -21.83
C LEU A 274 24.51 26.38 -21.54
N THR A 275 24.27 26.79 -20.28
CA THR A 275 24.26 28.20 -19.89
C THR A 275 25.60 28.88 -20.12
N ARG A 276 26.73 28.25 -19.79
CA ARG A 276 28.06 28.83 -20.07
C ARG A 276 28.32 28.98 -21.57
N ALA A 277 27.94 27.97 -22.35
CA ALA A 277 28.12 27.99 -23.80
C ALA A 277 27.24 29.06 -24.45
N ALA A 278 25.96 29.15 -24.04
CA ALA A 278 25.02 30.16 -24.50
C ALA A 278 25.47 31.58 -24.14
N ASN A 279 25.98 31.78 -22.92
CA ASN A 279 26.51 33.07 -22.46
C ASN A 279 27.73 33.53 -23.28
N ALA A 280 28.63 32.60 -23.61
CA ALA A 280 29.79 32.91 -24.46
C ALA A 280 29.40 33.17 -25.92
N ASP A 281 28.33 32.54 -26.41
CA ASP A 281 27.81 32.70 -27.77
C ASP A 281 26.90 33.93 -27.93
N TYR A 282 26.44 34.54 -26.84
CA TYR A 282 25.44 35.63 -26.86
C TYR A 282 25.88 36.83 -27.71
N THR A 283 27.13 37.25 -27.60
CA THR A 283 27.67 38.42 -28.32
C THR A 283 28.17 38.11 -29.72
N THR A 284 28.19 36.83 -30.13
CA THR A 284 28.78 36.40 -31.41
C THR A 284 27.77 36.39 -32.56
N LYS A 285 26.47 36.36 -32.24
CA LYS A 285 25.36 36.20 -33.20
C LYS A 285 24.28 37.26 -33.01
N ALA A 286 23.44 37.44 -34.03
CA ALA A 286 22.23 38.22 -33.91
C ALA A 286 21.23 37.53 -32.95
N ARG A 287 20.61 38.31 -32.06
CA ARG A 287 19.70 37.79 -31.02
C ARG A 287 18.60 36.87 -31.56
N THR A 288 17.97 37.24 -32.68
CA THR A 288 16.88 36.46 -33.29
C THR A 288 17.31 35.06 -33.69
N GLN A 289 18.57 34.87 -34.06
CA GLN A 289 19.14 33.55 -34.36
C GLN A 289 19.58 32.84 -33.09
N TRP A 290 20.26 33.55 -32.19
CA TRP A 290 20.78 32.97 -30.95
C TRP A 290 19.67 32.37 -30.08
N VAL A 291 18.51 33.03 -29.96
CA VAL A 291 17.35 32.52 -29.18
C VAL A 291 16.84 31.16 -29.68
N LEU A 292 17.02 30.83 -30.97
CA LEU A 292 16.57 29.56 -31.55
C LEU A 292 17.59 28.43 -31.38
N ASP A 293 18.85 28.75 -31.06
CA ASP A 293 19.94 27.79 -30.98
C ASP A 293 20.06 27.14 -29.58
N TRP A 294 19.43 27.73 -28.54
CA TRP A 294 19.60 27.35 -27.14
C TRP A 294 18.27 27.02 -26.45
N PRO A 295 18.27 26.18 -25.40
CA PRO A 295 17.05 25.87 -24.64
C PRO A 295 16.39 27.11 -24.05
N GLY A 296 15.06 27.15 -23.99
CA GLY A 296 14.29 28.33 -23.61
C GLY A 296 14.65 28.87 -22.21
N MET A 297 14.81 27.99 -21.22
CA MET A 297 15.24 28.39 -19.87
C MET A 297 16.67 28.93 -19.84
N VAL A 298 17.56 28.43 -20.71
CA VAL A 298 18.93 28.91 -20.82
C VAL A 298 18.96 30.30 -21.46
N VAL A 299 18.17 30.50 -22.51
CA VAL A 299 17.99 31.80 -23.17
C VAL A 299 17.56 32.85 -22.16
N LEU A 300 16.48 32.58 -21.40
CA LEU A 300 15.96 33.52 -20.40
C LEU A 300 16.98 33.85 -19.31
N ALA A 301 17.73 32.85 -18.83
CA ALA A 301 18.74 33.05 -17.79
C ALA A 301 19.91 33.92 -18.26
N VAL A 302 20.38 33.72 -19.49
CA VAL A 302 21.46 34.53 -20.08
C VAL A 302 20.96 35.95 -20.41
N ASP A 303 19.75 36.10 -20.94
CA ASP A 303 19.14 37.41 -21.18
C ASP A 303 19.07 38.22 -19.87
N GLN A 304 18.65 37.61 -18.76
CA GLN A 304 18.63 38.24 -17.43
C GLN A 304 20.03 38.60 -16.92
N LEU A 305 21.03 37.76 -17.18
CA LEU A 305 22.42 38.03 -16.80
C LEU A 305 22.95 39.27 -17.52
N PHE A 306 22.80 39.35 -18.85
CA PHE A 306 23.27 40.49 -19.62
C PHE A 306 22.48 41.76 -19.28
N TRP A 307 21.16 41.68 -19.18
CA TRP A 307 20.33 42.82 -18.76
C TRP A 307 20.76 43.38 -17.40
N THR A 308 21.01 42.50 -16.43
CA THR A 308 21.44 42.92 -15.09
C THR A 308 22.83 43.57 -15.15
N ALA A 309 23.79 42.93 -15.81
CA ALA A 309 25.15 43.47 -15.91
C ALA A 309 25.20 44.82 -16.64
N GLU A 310 24.46 44.97 -17.74
CA GLU A 310 24.39 46.24 -18.50
C GLU A 310 23.71 47.34 -17.67
N THR A 311 22.65 47.01 -16.94
CA THR A 311 21.95 47.95 -16.06
C THR A 311 22.83 48.40 -14.91
N GLU A 312 23.57 47.48 -14.28
CA GLU A 312 24.53 47.81 -13.21
C GLU A 312 25.64 48.75 -13.72
N VAL A 313 26.21 48.45 -14.90
CA VAL A 313 27.22 49.32 -15.51
C VAL A 313 26.66 50.71 -15.85
N ALA A 314 25.44 50.79 -16.38
CA ALA A 314 24.79 52.06 -16.70
C ALA A 314 24.51 52.91 -15.45
N LEU A 315 24.08 52.27 -14.36
CA LEU A 315 23.84 52.88 -13.06
C LEU A 315 25.14 53.39 -12.42
N ASP A 316 26.21 52.60 -12.44
CA ASP A 316 27.51 53.00 -11.89
C ASP A 316 28.11 54.18 -12.68
N ALA A 317 27.93 54.20 -14.01
CA ALA A 317 28.48 55.25 -14.86
C ALA A 317 27.68 56.58 -14.77
N ASN A 318 26.34 56.51 -14.68
CA ASN A 318 25.48 57.68 -14.87
C ASN A 318 24.48 57.95 -13.72
N GLY A 319 24.53 57.17 -12.63
CA GLY A 319 23.61 57.29 -11.51
C GLY A 319 22.13 57.18 -11.96
N LEU A 320 21.26 58.03 -11.39
CA LEU A 320 19.83 58.08 -11.73
C LEU A 320 19.54 58.50 -13.18
N ALA A 321 20.52 59.03 -13.91
CA ALA A 321 20.36 59.39 -15.33
C ALA A 321 20.63 58.20 -16.28
N GLY A 322 21.10 57.07 -15.76
CA GLY A 322 21.37 55.84 -16.52
C GLY A 322 20.23 54.82 -16.52
N LEU A 323 19.09 55.13 -15.90
CA LEU A 323 17.87 54.30 -15.84
C LEU A 323 16.89 54.60 -16.97
#